data_AF-E3P9B0-F1
#
_entry.id   AF-E3P9B0-F1
#
_cell.length_a   1.000
_cell.length_b   1.000
_cell.length_c   1.000
_cell.angle_alpha   90.00
_cell.angle_beta   90.00
_cell.angle_gamma   90.00
#
_symmetry.space_group_name_H-M   'P 1'
#
loop_
_entity.id
_entity.type
_entity.pdbx_description
1 polymer ?
#
loop_
_entity_poly.entity_id
_entity_poly.type
_entity_poly.pdbx_seq_one_letter_code
_entity_poly.pdbx_strand_id
1 'polypeptide(L)'
;KGVIAGFTAASQDRSVVAVVFTGTGDGAFCTGGNTKEYAEYYSKRPHEYGEYMDLFNGMVDSILDCKKPVICRVNGMRVAGGQEIGMACDLAISSDLAI
;
A
#
# COMPACT_ATOMS: atom_id res chain seq x y z
N LYS A 1 -3.43 -4.44 -7.50
CA LYS A 1 -4.11 -5.74 -7.74
C LYS A 1 -3.65 -6.83 -6.79
N GLY A 2 -2.35 -7.18 -6.72
CA GLY A 2 -1.86 -8.23 -5.81
C GLY A 2 -2.13 -7.96 -4.32
N VAL A 3 -1.97 -6.71 -3.89
CA VAL A 3 -2.27 -6.27 -2.51
C VAL A 3 -3.74 -6.54 -2.15
N ILE A 4 -4.68 -6.04 -2.96
CA ILE A 4 -6.14 -6.27 -2.77
C ILE A 4 -6.47 -7.75 -2.63
N ALA A 5 -5.93 -8.58 -3.53
CA ALA A 5 -6.16 -10.02 -3.51
C ALA A 5 -5.58 -10.67 -2.24
N GLY A 6 -4.37 -10.27 -1.83
CA GLY A 6 -3.72 -10.76 -0.61
C GLY A 6 -4.50 -10.44 0.65
N PHE A 7 -4.96 -9.20 0.80
CA PHE A 7 -5.77 -8.79 1.96
C PHE A 7 -7.15 -9.45 1.99
N THR A 8 -7.77 -9.64 0.82
CA THR A 8 -9.02 -10.40 0.70
C THR A 8 -8.84 -11.85 1.15
N ALA A 9 -7.79 -12.52 0.66
CA ALA A 9 -7.47 -13.90 1.03
C ALA A 9 -7.17 -14.03 2.53
N ALA A 10 -6.33 -13.15 3.07
CA ALA A 10 -5.99 -13.12 4.49
C ALA A 10 -7.23 -12.90 5.38
N SER A 11 -8.16 -12.04 4.95
CA SER A 11 -9.42 -11.79 5.67
C SER A 11 -10.35 -13.01 5.72
N GLN A 12 -10.30 -13.86 4.69
CA GLN A 12 -11.16 -15.05 4.57
C GLN A 12 -10.56 -16.29 5.22
N ASP A 13 -9.22 -16.37 5.30
CA ASP A 13 -8.53 -17.49 5.90
C ASP A 13 -8.61 -17.46 7.43
N ARG A 14 -9.13 -18.53 8.02
CA ARG A 14 -9.26 -18.68 9.49
C ARG A 14 -7.93 -19.02 10.17
N SER A 15 -6.97 -19.57 9.44
CA SER A 15 -5.63 -19.89 9.95
C SER A 15 -4.75 -18.65 10.07
N VAL A 16 -5.04 -17.60 9.29
CA VAL A 16 -4.37 -16.31 9.38
C VAL A 16 -4.89 -15.53 10.58
N VAL A 17 -3.98 -15.09 11.45
CA VAL A 17 -4.31 -14.32 12.67
C VAL A 17 -3.89 -12.86 12.61
N ALA A 18 -2.97 -12.50 11.70
CA ALA A 18 -2.49 -11.15 11.46
C ALA A 18 -1.83 -11.06 10.07
N VAL A 19 -1.66 -9.84 9.55
CA VAL A 19 -0.94 -9.57 8.30
C VAL A 19 0.25 -8.66 8.61
N VAL A 20 1.43 -9.02 8.09
CA VAL A 20 2.59 -8.12 8.07
C VAL A 20 2.76 -7.57 6.67
N PHE A 21 2.61 -6.25 6.52
CA PHE A 21 2.73 -5.56 5.24
C PHE A 21 4.06 -4.80 5.18
N THR A 22 4.83 -4.99 4.11
CA THR A 22 6.20 -4.49 4.01
C THR A 22 6.64 -4.36 2.54
N GLY A 23 7.62 -3.50 2.28
CA GLY A 23 8.29 -3.41 1.00
C GLY A 23 9.35 -4.51 0.84
N THR A 24 9.75 -4.77 -0.41
CA THR A 24 10.89 -5.64 -0.72
C THR A 24 12.20 -4.84 -0.64
N GLY A 25 13.30 -5.50 -0.24
CA GLY A 25 14.59 -4.84 -0.10
C GLY A 25 14.71 -4.00 1.19
N ASP A 26 15.66 -3.08 1.20
CA ASP A 26 16.07 -2.28 2.36
C ASP A 26 16.04 -0.76 2.12
N GLY A 27 16.01 -0.30 0.87
CA GLY A 27 16.01 1.13 0.56
C GLY A 27 14.67 1.84 0.78
N ALA A 28 13.54 1.15 0.55
CA ALA A 28 12.21 1.74 0.68
C ALA A 28 11.14 0.72 1.07
N PHE A 29 10.19 1.16 1.90
CA PHE A 29 8.89 0.50 2.00
C PHE A 29 8.08 0.77 0.73
N CYS A 30 7.91 2.06 0.38
CA CYS A 30 7.24 2.50 -0.83
C CYS A 30 7.59 3.97 -1.09
N THR A 31 8.12 4.27 -2.28
CA THR A 31 8.48 5.64 -2.71
C THR A 31 7.29 6.43 -3.26
N GLY A 32 6.09 5.84 -3.25
CA GLY A 32 4.87 6.44 -3.76
C GLY A 32 4.63 6.18 -5.25
N GLY A 33 3.80 7.02 -5.84
CA GLY A 33 3.40 6.93 -7.24
C GLY A 33 4.53 7.24 -8.22
N ASN A 34 4.44 6.69 -9.43
CA ASN A 34 5.37 7.01 -10.51
C ASN A 34 5.08 8.41 -11.07
N THR A 35 5.77 9.42 -10.53
CA THR A 35 5.57 10.82 -10.92
C THR A 35 5.89 11.11 -12.38
N LYS A 36 6.81 10.35 -12.99
CA LYS A 36 7.11 10.47 -14.43
C LYS A 36 5.91 10.02 -15.27
N GLU A 37 5.32 8.88 -14.93
CA GLU A 37 4.09 8.39 -15.59
C GLU A 37 2.92 9.37 -15.40
N TYR A 38 2.79 9.95 -14.20
CA TYR A 38 1.78 10.98 -13.93
C TYR A 38 1.94 12.19 -14.86
N ALA A 39 3.17 12.69 -15.01
CA ALA A 39 3.46 13.85 -15.84
C ALA A 39 3.37 13.57 -17.35
N GLU A 40 3.82 12.40 -17.82
CA GLU A 40 3.95 12.10 -19.25
C GLU A 40 2.70 11.45 -19.86
N TYR A 41 1.99 10.62 -19.07
CA TYR A 41 0.86 9.80 -19.50
C TYR A 41 -0.48 10.35 -19.00
N TYR A 42 -0.67 10.39 -17.68
CA TYR A 42 -1.97 10.67 -17.05
C TYR A 42 -2.38 12.14 -17.12
N SER A 43 -1.42 13.08 -17.14
CA SER A 43 -1.70 14.51 -17.35
C SER A 43 -2.47 14.81 -18.64
N LYS A 44 -2.40 13.89 -19.63
CA LYS A 44 -3.08 13.98 -20.93
C LYS A 44 -4.31 13.07 -21.02
N ARG A 45 -4.58 12.25 -19.99
CA ARG A 45 -5.59 11.19 -19.97
C ARG A 45 -6.32 11.17 -18.62
N PRO A 46 -7.13 12.20 -18.32
CA PRO A 46 -7.74 12.37 -17.00
C PRO A 46 -8.71 11.23 -16.64
N HIS A 47 -9.41 10.64 -17.61
CA HIS A 47 -10.31 9.51 -17.35
C HIS A 47 -9.55 8.26 -16.89
N GLU A 48 -8.46 7.90 -17.58
CA GLU A 48 -7.62 6.76 -17.18
C GLU A 48 -6.91 7.01 -15.84
N TYR A 49 -6.60 8.26 -15.52
CA TYR A 49 -6.09 8.62 -14.20
C TYR A 49 -7.13 8.38 -13.10
N GLY A 50 -8.40 8.66 -13.37
CA GLY A 50 -9.51 8.31 -12.49
C GLY A 50 -9.57 6.80 -12.22
N GLU A 51 -9.53 5.98 -13.28
CA GLU A 51 -9.53 4.51 -13.15
C GLU A 51 -8.31 3.98 -12.38
N TYR A 52 -7.14 4.59 -12.58
CA TYR A 52 -5.94 4.28 -11.80
C TYR A 52 -6.13 4.62 -10.31
N MET A 53 -6.74 5.77 -10.02
CA MET A 53 -7.03 6.19 -8.65
C MET A 53 -8.09 5.33 -7.98
N ASP A 54 -9.10 4.86 -8.71
CA ASP A 54 -10.06 3.88 -8.19
C ASP A 54 -9.37 2.59 -7.76
N LEU A 55 -8.39 2.12 -8.55
CA LEU A 55 -7.58 0.94 -8.19
C LEU A 55 -6.69 1.19 -6.96
N PHE A 56 -6.11 2.39 -6.84
CA PHE A 56 -5.31 2.77 -5.68
C PHE A 56 -6.16 2.88 -4.41
N ASN A 57 -7.33 3.53 -4.49
CA ASN A 57 -8.28 3.62 -3.38
C ASN A 57 -8.77 2.24 -2.96
N GLY A 58 -9.13 1.38 -3.92
CA GLY A 58 -9.49 -0.01 -3.61
C GLY A 58 -8.36 -0.80 -2.93
N MET A 59 -7.09 -0.45 -3.18
CA MET A 59 -5.96 -1.01 -2.43
C MET A 59 -5.92 -0.49 -0.99
N VAL A 60 -6.08 0.82 -0.78
CA VAL A 60 -6.16 1.42 0.56
C VAL A 60 -7.32 0.81 1.36
N ASP A 61 -8.52 0.75 0.77
CA ASP A 61 -9.71 0.17 1.39
C ASP A 61 -9.49 -1.30 1.76
N SER A 62 -8.84 -2.09 0.90
CA SER A 62 -8.56 -3.50 1.22
C SER A 62 -7.66 -3.69 2.44
N ILE A 63 -6.78 -2.72 2.72
CA ILE A 63 -5.92 -2.72 3.90
C ILE A 63 -6.74 -2.30 5.12
N LEU A 64 -7.49 -1.20 5.02
CA LEU A 64 -8.35 -0.66 6.09
C LEU A 64 -9.42 -1.66 6.55
N ASP A 65 -10.08 -2.32 5.60
CA ASP A 65 -11.19 -3.25 5.86
C ASP A 65 -10.71 -4.68 6.17
N CYS A 66 -9.40 -4.89 6.28
CA CYS A 66 -8.84 -6.20 6.58
C CYS A 66 -9.40 -6.73 7.92
N LYS A 67 -9.94 -7.95 7.92
CA LYS A 67 -10.55 -8.56 9.12
C LYS A 67 -9.52 -9.09 10.13
N LYS A 68 -8.25 -8.81 9.92
CA LYS A 68 -7.10 -9.29 10.69
C LYS A 68 -6.24 -8.07 11.04
N PRO A 69 -5.64 -8.01 12.24
CA PRO A 69 -4.69 -6.96 12.58
C PRO A 69 -3.58 -6.84 11.53
N VAL A 70 -3.35 -5.63 11.03
CA VAL A 70 -2.37 -5.31 10.00
C VAL A 70 -1.21 -4.52 10.60
N ILE A 71 -0.02 -5.11 10.55
CA ILE A 71 1.23 -4.50 11.01
C ILE A 71 2.01 -4.04 9.79
N CYS A 72 2.20 -2.73 9.67
CA CYS A 72 3.10 -2.14 8.70
C CYS A 72 4.54 -2.24 9.20
N ARG A 73 5.35 -3.11 8.59
CA ARG A 73 6.79 -3.21 8.86
C ARG A 73 7.53 -2.28 7.90
N VAL A 74 7.89 -1.10 8.38
CA VAL A 74 8.54 -0.05 7.60
C VAL A 74 10.04 -0.33 7.53
N ASN A 75 10.48 -0.86 6.40
CA ASN A 75 11.84 -1.30 6.12
C ASN A 75 12.73 -0.22 5.47
N GLY A 76 12.19 0.96 5.18
CA GLY A 76 12.90 2.06 4.52
C GLY A 76 11.94 3.22 4.22
N MET A 77 12.30 4.09 3.27
CA MET A 77 11.50 5.25 2.87
C MET A 77 10.01 4.94 2.64
N ARG A 78 9.15 5.83 3.15
CA ARG A 78 7.69 5.72 3.04
C ARG A 78 7.08 7.07 2.66
N VAL A 79 6.78 7.27 1.37
CA VAL A 79 6.49 8.60 0.81
C VAL A 79 5.17 8.62 0.03
N ALA A 80 4.40 9.70 0.14
CA ALA A 80 3.16 9.97 -0.60
C ALA A 80 2.17 8.78 -0.53
N GLY A 81 1.81 8.17 -1.67
CA GLY A 81 0.94 6.98 -1.67
C GLY A 81 1.46 5.81 -0.82
N GLY A 82 2.78 5.72 -0.61
CA GLY A 82 3.39 4.80 0.34
C GLY A 82 3.06 5.13 1.80
N GLN A 83 2.96 6.42 2.13
CA GLN A 83 2.48 6.88 3.43
C GLN A 83 1.02 6.52 3.62
N GLU A 84 0.17 6.75 2.61
CA GLU A 84 -1.26 6.45 2.66
C GLU A 84 -1.53 4.96 2.93
N ILE A 85 -0.95 4.05 2.12
CA ILE A 85 -1.17 2.60 2.31
C ILE A 85 -0.59 2.07 3.63
N GLY A 86 0.45 2.71 4.16
CA GLY A 86 0.95 2.34 5.48
C GLY A 86 0.11 2.90 6.63
N MET A 87 -0.63 4.01 6.42
CA MET A 87 -1.51 4.61 7.45
C MET A 87 -2.84 3.88 7.49
N ALA A 88 -3.19 3.20 6.41
CA ALA A 88 -4.28 2.24 6.37
C ALA A 88 -4.07 1.01 7.28
N CYS A 89 -2.83 0.74 7.71
CA CYS A 89 -2.54 -0.35 8.64
C CYS A 89 -2.84 0.07 10.10
N ASP A 90 -3.14 -0.90 10.97
CA ASP A 90 -3.47 -0.64 12.39
C ASP A 90 -2.28 -0.13 13.21
N LEU A 91 -1.09 -0.67 12.95
CA LEU A 91 0.15 -0.33 13.65
C LEU A 91 1.30 -0.25 12.66
N ALA A 92 2.20 0.73 12.84
CA ALA A 92 3.47 0.77 12.14
C ALA A 92 4.64 0.51 13.09
N ILE A 93 5.55 -0.37 12.69
CA ILE A 93 6.85 -0.58 13.34
C ILE A 93 7.92 -0.15 12.33
N SER A 94 8.67 0.89 12.70
CA SER A 94 9.68 1.47 11.84
C SER A 94 11.08 1.00 12.22
N SER A 95 11.89 0.72 11.21
CA SER A 95 13.34 0.67 11.40
C SER A 95 13.85 2.06 11.82
N ASP A 96 14.85 2.10 12.69
CA ASP A 96 15.59 3.33 13.01
C ASP A 96 16.27 3.96 11.79
N LEU A 97 16.46 3.16 10.73
CA LEU A 97 17.06 3.59 9.45
C LEU A 97 16.03 3.96 8.39
N ALA A 98 14.73 3.84 8.69
CA ALA A 98 13.70 4.32 7.79
C ALA A 98 13.65 5.87 7.82
N ILE A 99 13.54 6.47 6.64
CA ILE A 99 13.56 7.93 6.43
C ILE A 99 12.20 8.41 5.93
#